data_AF-A0A959YSC7-F1
#
_entry.id   AF-A0A959YSC7-F1
#
_cell.length_a   1.000
_cell.length_b   1.000
_cell.length_c   1.000
_cell.angle_alpha   90.00
_cell.angle_beta   90.00
_cell.angle_gamma   90.00
#
_symmetry.space_group_name_H-M   'P 1'
#
loop_
_entity.id
_entity.type
_entity.pdbx_description
1 polymer ?
#
loop_
_entity_poly.entity_id
_entity_poly.type
_entity_poly.pdbx_seq_one_letter_code
_entity_poly.pdbx_strand_id
1 'polypeptide(L)'
;MQAAYETFGCNQSNVYFVGIDKGSTNEAVLAYDSIYGVHYPAASGQNGNGNAVHWTYQLQATPTIVVIMPNREIVYKQIFPPSTENVVDSVTQAGGIPMDCITGFENELNHYSFSIYPNPARKEIFIQKPKEQLVSVVVKISDLSGRISEELTFASLYDNSQFIQADVSDYEPGIYFITVFNNGKLKLTEKLIIR
;
A
#
# COMPACT_ATOMS: atom_id res chain seq x y z
N MET A 1 11.25 -3.13 13.59
CA MET A 1 10.10 -2.34 14.10
C MET A 1 9.27 -1.70 13.00
N GLN A 2 9.83 -0.87 12.13
CA GLN A 2 9.07 -0.23 11.03
C GLN A 2 8.27 -1.23 10.18
N ALA A 3 8.89 -2.31 9.70
CA ALA A 3 8.20 -3.34 8.93
C ALA A 3 7.05 -4.03 9.70
N ALA A 4 7.18 -4.23 11.02
CA ALA A 4 6.11 -4.78 11.83
C ALA A 4 4.94 -3.79 11.97
N TYR A 5 5.24 -2.51 12.16
CA TYR A 5 4.23 -1.44 12.15
C TYR A 5 3.43 -1.41 10.84
N GLU A 6 4.08 -1.57 9.70
CA GLU A 6 3.44 -1.66 8.38
C GLU A 6 2.60 -2.92 8.22
N THR A 7 3.07 -4.06 8.75
CA THR A 7 2.36 -5.36 8.71
C THR A 7 1.03 -5.31 9.46
N PHE A 8 0.91 -4.46 10.48
CA PHE A 8 -0.32 -4.29 11.26
C PHE A 8 -1.08 -3.01 10.91
N GLY A 9 -0.95 -2.55 9.67
CA GLY A 9 -1.82 -1.54 9.09
C GLY A 9 -1.54 -0.13 9.55
N CYS A 10 -0.30 0.17 9.93
CA CYS A 10 0.12 1.54 10.28
C CYS A 10 -0.81 2.22 11.31
N ASN A 11 -1.13 1.51 12.38
CA ASN A 11 -2.06 1.96 13.44
C ASN A 11 -3.52 2.17 12.99
N GLN A 12 -3.91 1.60 11.84
CA GLN A 12 -5.30 1.61 11.34
C GLN A 12 -6.04 0.28 11.60
N SER A 13 -5.34 -0.73 12.13
CA SER A 13 -5.92 -2.03 12.53
C SER A 13 -6.12 -2.11 14.06
N ASN A 14 -6.27 -3.33 14.58
CA ASN A 14 -6.44 -3.61 16.01
C ASN A 14 -5.13 -3.59 16.84
N VAL A 15 -3.99 -3.26 16.22
CA VAL A 15 -2.69 -3.12 16.89
C VAL A 15 -2.19 -1.70 16.74
N TYR A 16 -1.69 -1.12 17.83
CA TYR A 16 -1.12 0.22 17.86
C TYR A 16 0.36 0.17 18.28
N PHE A 17 1.23 0.69 17.42
CA PHE A 17 2.65 0.85 17.66
C PHE A 17 2.93 2.28 18.14
N VAL A 18 3.72 2.38 19.21
CA VAL A 18 4.29 3.64 19.68
C VAL A 18 5.75 3.43 20.06
N GLY A 19 6.63 4.26 19.54
CA GLY A 19 8.02 4.35 19.95
C GLY A 19 8.14 5.16 21.23
N ILE A 20 8.93 4.69 22.19
CA ILE A 20 9.26 5.46 23.39
C ILE A 20 10.77 5.58 23.44
N ASP A 21 11.27 6.78 23.18
CA ASP A 21 12.69 7.07 23.26
C ASP A 21 13.11 7.33 24.71
N LYS A 22 14.34 6.91 25.04
CA LYS A 22 15.01 7.23 26.30
C LYS A 22 16.18 8.17 26.02
N GLY A 23 16.08 9.39 26.53
CA GLY A 23 17.18 10.36 26.64
C GLY A 23 17.16 11.50 25.63
N SER A 24 16.47 11.37 24.51
CA SER A 24 16.53 12.35 23.40
C SER A 24 15.47 13.44 23.50
N THR A 25 15.70 14.57 22.82
CA THR A 25 14.70 15.64 22.64
C THR A 25 13.78 15.34 21.46
N ASN A 26 12.70 16.12 21.29
CA ASN A 26 11.83 16.02 20.11
C ASN A 26 12.60 16.18 18.80
N GLU A 27 13.53 17.12 18.73
CA GLU A 27 14.30 17.41 17.52
C GLU A 27 15.20 16.23 17.15
N ALA A 28 15.84 15.61 18.15
CA ALA A 28 16.69 14.45 17.94
C ALA A 28 15.89 13.21 17.48
N VAL A 29 14.69 12.98 18.04
CA VAL A 29 13.80 11.89 17.61
C VAL A 29 13.31 12.14 16.18
N LEU A 30 12.84 13.34 15.86
CA LEU A 30 12.41 13.68 14.50
C LEU A 30 13.54 13.56 13.47
N ALA A 31 14.77 13.93 13.85
CA ALA A 31 15.93 13.76 13.00
C ALA A 31 16.24 12.26 12.77
N TYR A 32 16.18 11.44 13.81
CA TYR A 32 16.32 9.99 13.70
C TYR A 32 15.26 9.41 12.76
N ASP A 33 14.00 9.80 12.94
CA ASP A 33 12.89 9.31 12.13
C ASP A 33 13.09 9.66 10.65
N SER A 34 13.55 10.88 10.36
CA SER A 34 13.87 11.32 9.00
C SER A 34 15.07 10.59 8.39
N ILE A 35 16.09 10.24 9.17
CA ILE A 35 17.30 9.57 8.67
C ILE A 35 17.02 8.08 8.37
N TYR A 36 16.21 7.43 9.22
CA TYR A 36 15.99 5.99 9.16
C TYR A 36 14.63 5.59 8.57
N GLY A 37 13.81 6.55 8.13
CA GLY A 37 12.49 6.29 7.55
C GLY A 37 11.51 5.67 8.54
N VAL A 38 11.52 6.15 9.79
CA VAL A 38 10.59 5.69 10.82
C VAL A 38 9.28 6.48 10.68
N HIS A 39 8.16 5.76 10.64
CA HIS A 39 6.84 6.35 10.44
C HIS A 39 5.84 6.00 11.55
N TYR A 40 6.16 5.07 12.45
CA TYR A 40 5.35 4.88 13.66
C TYR A 40 5.53 6.09 14.59
N PRO A 41 4.47 6.53 15.30
CA PRO A 41 4.57 7.67 16.19
C PRO A 41 5.51 7.36 17.36
N ALA A 42 6.29 8.34 17.78
CA ALA A 42 7.20 8.21 18.90
C ALA A 42 7.10 9.38 19.89
N ALA A 43 7.31 9.09 21.18
CA ALA A 43 7.48 10.09 22.23
C ALA A 43 8.95 10.21 22.61
N SER A 44 9.49 11.44 22.65
CA SER A 44 10.87 11.69 23.05
C SER A 44 11.09 11.51 24.54
N GLY A 45 12.33 11.19 24.93
CA GLY A 45 12.70 11.02 26.33
C GLY A 45 12.50 12.28 27.17
N GLN A 46 13.02 13.42 26.71
CA GLN A 46 13.06 14.67 27.49
C GLN A 46 11.75 15.47 27.40
N ASN A 47 11.21 15.69 26.21
CA ASN A 47 10.02 16.55 26.02
C ASN A 47 8.72 15.74 26.00
N GLY A 48 8.76 14.51 25.47
CA GLY A 48 7.61 13.60 25.36
C GLY A 48 7.40 12.70 26.58
N ASN A 49 8.19 12.90 27.65
CA ASN A 49 8.13 12.11 28.89
C ASN A 49 8.48 10.61 28.73
N GLY A 50 9.17 10.21 27.66
CA GLY A 50 9.59 8.83 27.43
C GLY A 50 10.56 8.29 28.49
N ASN A 51 11.35 9.16 29.11
CA ASN A 51 12.21 8.81 30.23
C ASN A 51 11.41 8.28 31.43
N ALA A 52 10.29 8.93 31.78
CA ALA A 52 9.43 8.47 32.86
C ALA A 52 8.81 7.10 32.57
N VAL A 53 8.43 6.83 31.32
CA VAL A 53 7.93 5.53 30.89
C VAL A 53 8.99 4.44 31.08
N HIS A 54 10.23 4.70 30.67
CA HIS A 54 11.36 3.77 30.87
C HIS A 54 11.53 3.35 32.33
N TRP A 55 11.47 4.30 33.27
CA TRP A 55 11.58 4.01 34.70
C TRP A 55 10.33 3.36 35.28
N THR A 56 9.14 3.79 34.85
CA THR A 56 7.85 3.25 35.32
C THR A 56 7.71 1.76 34.96
N TYR A 57 8.14 1.39 33.76
CA TYR A 57 8.12 0.01 33.28
C TYR A 57 9.35 -0.80 33.72
N GLN A 58 10.30 -0.17 34.43
CA GLN A 58 11.53 -0.78 34.94
C GLN A 58 12.34 -1.49 33.84
N LEU A 59 12.43 -0.89 32.66
CA LEU A 59 13.10 -1.49 31.50
C LEU A 59 14.62 -1.51 31.70
N GLN A 60 15.27 -2.65 31.46
CA GLN A 60 16.70 -2.85 31.75
C GLN A 60 17.61 -2.59 30.54
N ALA A 61 17.06 -2.57 29.32
CA ALA A 61 17.82 -2.39 28.09
C ALA A 61 17.00 -1.67 27.01
N THR A 62 17.70 -1.11 26.03
CA THR A 62 17.11 -0.51 24.83
C THR A 62 17.79 -1.12 23.60
N PRO A 63 17.03 -1.60 22.59
CA PRO A 63 15.57 -1.59 22.48
C PRO A 63 14.90 -2.66 23.37
N THR A 64 13.70 -2.36 23.89
CA THR A 64 12.79 -3.32 24.52
C THR A 64 11.41 -3.14 23.91
N ILE A 65 10.75 -4.25 23.58
CA ILE A 65 9.40 -4.24 22.99
C ILE A 65 8.46 -4.86 23.99
N VAL A 66 7.40 -4.12 24.32
CA VAL A 66 6.37 -4.49 25.29
C VAL A 66 5.04 -4.63 24.55
N VAL A 67 4.34 -5.73 24.76
CA VAL A 67 2.99 -5.93 24.21
C VAL A 67 1.99 -5.81 25.34
N ILE A 68 1.05 -4.88 25.16
CA ILE A 68 0.02 -4.53 26.13
C ILE A 68 -1.33 -4.84 25.52
N MET A 69 -2.10 -5.70 26.16
CA MET A 69 -3.45 -6.07 25.75
C MET A 69 -4.45 -4.92 26.01
N PRO A 70 -5.64 -4.91 25.38
CA PRO A 70 -6.66 -3.89 25.62
C PRO A 70 -7.13 -3.77 27.08
N ASN A 71 -7.06 -4.87 27.84
CA ASN A 71 -7.33 -4.92 29.28
C ASN A 71 -6.16 -4.35 30.14
N ARG A 72 -5.11 -3.81 29.50
CA ARG A 72 -3.86 -3.28 30.09
C ARG A 72 -2.92 -4.32 30.68
N GLU A 73 -3.19 -5.61 30.43
CA GLU A 73 -2.28 -6.68 30.81
C GLU A 73 -1.04 -6.64 29.92
N ILE A 74 0.14 -6.76 30.52
CA ILE A 74 1.39 -6.86 29.78
C ILE A 74 1.69 -8.33 29.55
N VAL A 75 1.50 -8.80 28.31
CA VAL A 75 1.70 -10.20 27.93
C VAL A 75 3.13 -10.50 27.51
N TYR A 76 3.85 -9.49 26.99
CA TYR A 76 5.29 -9.57 26.75
C TYR A 76 5.96 -8.31 27.30
N LYS A 77 6.93 -8.48 28.21
CA LYS A 77 7.78 -7.38 28.73
C LYS A 77 9.08 -7.20 27.95
N GLN A 78 9.42 -8.18 27.11
CA GLN A 78 10.55 -8.15 26.22
C GLN A 78 10.34 -9.18 25.11
N ILE A 79 10.44 -8.73 23.86
CA ILE A 79 10.60 -9.62 22.70
C ILE A 79 12.07 -9.63 22.33
N PHE A 80 12.70 -10.81 22.38
CA PHE A 80 14.13 -10.98 22.08
C PHE A 80 14.38 -12.23 21.22
N PRO A 81 15.13 -12.12 20.11
CA PRO A 81 15.65 -10.89 19.52
C PRO A 81 14.53 -9.96 19.02
N PRO A 82 14.76 -8.63 18.97
CA PRO A 82 13.77 -7.65 18.51
C PRO A 82 13.66 -7.59 16.97
N SER A 83 13.55 -8.77 16.33
CA SER A 83 13.38 -8.90 14.88
C SER A 83 11.93 -8.63 14.47
N THR A 84 11.70 -8.30 13.20
CA THR A 84 10.34 -8.14 12.65
C THR A 84 9.51 -9.41 12.83
N GLU A 85 10.09 -10.58 12.52
CA GLU A 85 9.44 -11.88 12.66
C GLU A 85 8.96 -12.13 14.09
N ASN A 86 9.83 -12.00 15.10
CA ASN A 86 9.46 -12.24 16.49
C ASN A 86 8.38 -11.27 16.99
N VAL A 87 8.40 -10.03 16.51
CA VAL A 87 7.37 -9.04 16.86
C VAL A 87 6.04 -9.42 16.23
N VAL A 88 6.02 -9.75 14.94
CA VAL A 88 4.81 -10.17 14.23
C VAL A 88 4.21 -11.41 14.87
N ASP A 89 5.04 -12.42 15.18
CA ASP A 89 4.58 -13.65 15.81
C ASP A 89 3.99 -13.41 17.21
N SER A 90 4.71 -12.68 18.06
CA SER A 90 4.25 -12.40 19.44
C SER A 90 2.96 -11.57 19.45
N VAL A 91 2.85 -10.57 18.56
CA VAL A 91 1.65 -9.73 18.45
C VAL A 91 0.47 -10.52 17.88
N THR A 92 0.70 -11.39 16.89
CA THR A 92 -0.35 -12.26 16.33
C THR A 92 -0.83 -13.28 17.37
N GLN A 93 0.08 -13.85 18.16
CA GLN A 93 -0.26 -14.74 19.28
C GLN A 93 -1.08 -14.01 20.37
N ALA A 94 -0.83 -12.71 20.56
CA ALA A 94 -1.63 -11.84 21.43
C ALA A 94 -2.98 -11.40 20.81
N GLY A 95 -3.30 -11.83 19.59
CA GLY A 95 -4.56 -11.52 18.90
C GLY A 95 -4.52 -10.32 17.95
N GLY A 96 -3.32 -9.82 17.63
CA GLY A 96 -3.14 -8.81 16.58
C GLY A 96 -3.48 -9.36 15.19
N ILE A 97 -4.12 -8.54 14.37
CA ILE A 97 -4.57 -8.90 13.03
C ILE A 97 -3.75 -8.10 12.00
N PRO A 98 -2.91 -8.76 11.18
CA PRO A 98 -2.19 -8.10 10.09
C PRO A 98 -3.15 -7.42 9.13
N MET A 99 -2.73 -6.25 8.63
CA MET A 99 -3.47 -5.45 7.67
C MET A 99 -2.47 -4.64 6.87
N ASP A 100 -2.71 -4.46 5.58
CA ASP A 100 -1.86 -3.59 4.77
C ASP A 100 -1.94 -2.14 5.25
N CYS A 101 -0.80 -1.46 5.26
CA CYS A 101 -0.75 -0.03 5.52
C CYS A 101 -1.39 0.75 4.36
N ILE A 102 -2.62 1.24 4.54
CA ILE A 102 -3.26 2.11 3.57
C ILE A 102 -2.70 3.53 3.77
N THR A 103 -1.59 3.82 3.12
CA THR A 103 -1.17 5.21 2.91
C THR A 103 -1.94 5.75 1.71
N GLY A 104 -2.50 6.96 1.79
CA GLY A 104 -3.30 7.58 0.73
C GLY A 104 -2.54 7.92 -0.56
N PHE A 105 -1.44 7.23 -0.83
CA PHE A 105 -0.65 7.33 -2.04
C PHE A 105 -0.36 5.91 -2.52
N GLU A 106 -1.03 5.49 -3.60
CA GLU A 106 -0.53 4.42 -4.45
C GLU A 106 0.79 4.92 -5.05
N ASN A 107 1.91 4.62 -4.40
CA ASN A 107 3.22 4.71 -5.04
C ASN A 107 3.37 3.54 -6.03
N GLU A 108 2.61 3.53 -7.13
CA GLU A 108 3.05 2.88 -8.36
C GLU A 108 3.93 3.88 -9.14
N LEU A 109 5.07 4.28 -8.56
CA LEU A 109 6.21 4.77 -9.34
C LEU A 109 6.94 3.57 -9.93
N ASN A 110 6.25 2.88 -10.83
CA ASN A 110 6.89 2.10 -11.88
C ASN A 110 6.29 2.62 -13.19
N HIS A 111 7.07 3.47 -13.86
CA HIS A 111 6.78 4.02 -15.19
C HIS A 111 6.82 2.89 -16.22
N TYR A 112 5.82 2.02 -16.19
CA TYR A 112 5.52 0.94 -17.13
C TYR A 112 4.02 0.97 -17.41
N SER A 113 3.52 2.15 -17.79
CA SER A 113 2.11 2.40 -17.99
C SER A 113 1.64 1.87 -19.34
N PHE A 114 0.48 1.22 -19.35
CA PHE A 114 -0.31 1.14 -20.57
C PHE A 114 -0.60 2.56 -21.08
N SER A 115 -0.72 2.74 -22.40
CA SER A 115 -1.14 4.01 -22.98
C SER A 115 -2.25 3.77 -24.00
N ILE A 116 -3.21 4.69 -24.10
CA ILE A 116 -4.41 4.52 -24.94
C ILE A 116 -4.52 5.67 -25.93
N TYR A 117 -4.58 5.34 -27.21
CA TYR A 117 -4.67 6.32 -28.29
C TYR A 117 -5.41 5.78 -29.51
N PRO A 118 -5.99 6.64 -30.37
CA PRO A 118 -6.16 8.07 -30.16
C PRO A 118 -7.22 8.36 -29.11
N ASN A 119 -7.05 9.47 -28.40
CA ASN A 119 -8.07 10.02 -27.52
C ASN A 119 -8.15 11.54 -27.78
N PRO A 120 -9.23 12.05 -28.42
CA PRO A 120 -10.50 11.36 -28.73
C PRO A 120 -10.43 10.29 -29.83
N ALA A 121 -11.19 9.21 -29.66
CA ALA A 121 -11.36 8.10 -30.60
C ALA A 121 -12.60 8.29 -31.49
N ARG A 122 -12.64 7.57 -32.62
CA ARG A 122 -13.79 7.57 -33.56
C ARG A 122 -14.24 6.17 -33.96
N LYS A 123 -13.29 5.28 -34.26
CA LYS A 123 -13.57 3.92 -34.74
C LYS A 123 -12.78 2.88 -33.98
N GLU A 124 -11.53 3.17 -33.68
CA GLU A 124 -10.63 2.22 -33.05
C GLU A 124 -9.76 2.93 -32.02
N ILE A 125 -9.33 2.14 -31.03
CA ILE A 125 -8.31 2.51 -30.06
C ILE A 125 -7.22 1.46 -30.01
N PHE A 126 -6.02 1.92 -29.68
CA PHE A 126 -4.83 1.12 -29.47
C PHE A 126 -4.39 1.27 -28.04
N ILE A 127 -4.21 0.14 -27.37
CA ILE A 127 -3.72 0.04 -26.00
C ILE A 127 -2.29 -0.48 -26.09
N GLN A 128 -1.31 0.38 -25.83
CA GLN A 128 0.10 -0.01 -25.83
C GLN A 128 0.42 -0.83 -24.58
N LYS A 129 1.01 -2.00 -24.79
CA LYS A 129 1.45 -2.91 -23.74
C LYS A 129 2.87 -2.54 -23.25
N PRO A 130 3.19 -2.76 -21.96
CA PRO A 130 4.58 -2.71 -21.49
C PRO A 130 5.39 -3.86 -22.10
N LYS A 131 6.73 -3.75 -22.13
CA LYS A 131 7.66 -4.74 -22.71
C LYS A 131 7.80 -6.06 -21.92
N GLU A 132 6.85 -6.36 -21.02
CA GLU A 132 6.88 -7.56 -20.18
C GLU A 132 5.96 -8.66 -20.71
N GLN A 133 6.21 -9.88 -20.24
CA GLN A 133 5.37 -11.05 -20.52
C GLN A 133 4.03 -10.89 -19.77
N LEU A 134 2.99 -10.46 -20.48
CA LEU A 134 1.63 -10.39 -19.96
C LEU A 134 1.00 -11.79 -19.96
N VAL A 135 0.42 -12.20 -18.83
CA VAL A 135 -0.21 -13.53 -18.69
C VAL A 135 -1.70 -13.46 -19.04
N SER A 136 -2.43 -12.48 -18.49
CA SER A 136 -3.84 -12.22 -18.83
C SER A 136 -4.13 -10.73 -18.76
N VAL A 137 -4.68 -10.15 -19.83
CA VAL A 137 -5.09 -8.75 -19.89
C VAL A 137 -6.60 -8.68 -20.10
N VAL A 138 -7.30 -8.00 -19.21
CA VAL A 138 -8.74 -7.72 -19.34
C VAL A 138 -8.91 -6.22 -19.53
N VAL A 139 -9.61 -5.82 -20.57
CA VAL A 139 -9.94 -4.42 -20.86
C VAL A 139 -11.44 -4.25 -20.70
N LYS A 140 -11.86 -3.29 -19.89
CA LYS A 140 -13.27 -2.94 -19.68
C LYS A 140 -13.51 -1.53 -20.15
N ILE A 141 -14.58 -1.32 -20.90
CA ILE A 141 -15.07 0.02 -21.25
C ILE A 141 -16.39 0.24 -20.50
N SER A 142 -16.50 1.38 -19.84
CA SER A 142 -17.66 1.73 -19.02
C SER A 142 -18.10 3.18 -19.25
N ASP A 143 -19.40 3.43 -19.17
CA ASP A 143 -19.96 4.79 -19.27
C ASP A 143 -19.85 5.55 -17.94
N LEU A 144 -20.29 6.82 -17.90
CA LEU A 144 -20.27 7.67 -16.69
C LEU A 144 -21.07 7.09 -15.51
N SER A 145 -22.00 6.17 -15.75
CA SER A 145 -22.77 5.50 -14.70
C SER A 145 -22.08 4.25 -14.14
N GLY A 146 -20.90 3.89 -14.69
CA GLY A 146 -20.18 2.66 -14.35
C GLY A 146 -20.81 1.41 -14.98
N ARG A 147 -21.81 1.57 -15.86
CA ARG A 147 -22.37 0.46 -16.61
C ARG A 147 -21.31 -0.01 -17.61
N ILE A 148 -20.87 -1.26 -17.44
CA ILE A 148 -19.92 -1.91 -18.32
C ILE A 148 -20.64 -2.15 -19.66
N SER A 149 -20.17 -1.48 -20.70
CA SER A 149 -20.69 -1.66 -22.05
C SER A 149 -20.08 -2.89 -22.70
N GLU A 150 -18.82 -3.21 -22.38
CA GLU A 150 -18.10 -4.34 -22.94
C GLU A 150 -16.94 -4.78 -22.04
N GLU A 151 -16.73 -6.10 -21.96
CA GLU A 151 -15.60 -6.73 -21.30
C GLU A 151 -14.82 -7.53 -22.33
N LEU A 152 -13.70 -6.96 -22.80
CA LEU A 152 -12.79 -7.63 -23.73
C LEU A 152 -11.73 -8.37 -22.91
N THR A 153 -11.81 -9.70 -22.95
CA THR A 153 -10.84 -10.57 -22.28
C THR A 153 -9.81 -11.06 -23.30
N PHE A 154 -8.56 -10.67 -23.12
CA PHE A 154 -7.44 -11.15 -23.93
C PHE A 154 -6.63 -12.17 -23.11
N ALA A 155 -6.81 -13.46 -23.41
CA ALA A 155 -6.05 -14.53 -22.79
C ALA A 155 -4.73 -14.76 -23.55
N SER A 156 -3.61 -14.70 -22.84
CA SER A 156 -2.27 -15.13 -23.27
C SER A 156 -1.85 -14.63 -24.67
N LEU A 157 -1.40 -13.38 -24.74
CA LEU A 157 -0.70 -12.87 -25.92
C LEU A 157 0.77 -13.31 -25.85
N TYR A 158 1.08 -14.51 -26.36
CA TYR A 158 2.41 -14.80 -26.96
C TYR A 158 2.57 -14.03 -28.30
N ASP A 159 2.03 -12.83 -28.34
CA ASP A 159 2.01 -11.98 -29.51
C ASP A 159 3.00 -10.85 -29.25
N ASN A 160 4.05 -10.82 -30.06
CA ASN A 160 5.07 -9.77 -30.10
C ASN A 160 4.48 -8.40 -30.49
N SER A 161 3.19 -8.31 -30.80
CA SER A 161 2.50 -7.04 -30.95
C SER A 161 2.67 -6.18 -29.69
N GLN A 162 3.03 -4.91 -29.85
CA GLN A 162 3.10 -3.96 -28.73
C GLN A 162 1.72 -3.34 -28.43
N PHE A 163 0.68 -3.73 -29.17
CA PHE A 163 -0.62 -3.06 -29.16
C PHE A 163 -1.76 -4.07 -29.06
N ILE A 164 -2.79 -3.72 -28.30
CA ILE A 164 -4.11 -4.34 -28.33
C ILE A 164 -5.03 -3.36 -29.06
N GLN A 165 -5.74 -3.83 -30.07
CA GLN A 165 -6.71 -3.03 -30.82
C GLN A 165 -8.12 -3.35 -30.33
N ALA A 166 -8.94 -2.31 -30.13
CA ALA A 166 -10.36 -2.46 -29.84
C ALA A 166 -11.18 -1.55 -30.78
N ASP A 167 -12.27 -2.10 -31.32
CA ASP A 167 -13.25 -1.37 -32.11
C ASP A 167 -14.22 -0.65 -31.16
N VAL A 168 -14.43 0.64 -31.39
CA VAL A 168 -15.33 1.50 -30.62
C VAL A 168 -16.35 2.20 -31.52
N SER A 169 -16.51 1.75 -32.76
CA SER A 169 -17.39 2.40 -33.74
C SER A 169 -18.87 2.30 -33.41
N ASP A 170 -19.28 1.28 -32.65
CA ASP A 170 -20.68 1.09 -32.22
C ASP A 170 -21.03 1.85 -30.93
N TYR A 171 -20.08 2.60 -30.36
CA TYR A 171 -20.29 3.36 -29.13
C TYR A 171 -20.89 4.74 -29.44
N GLU A 172 -21.90 5.14 -28.68
CA GLU A 172 -22.46 6.49 -28.75
C GLU A 172 -21.39 7.54 -28.39
N PRO A 173 -21.31 8.67 -29.10
CA PRO A 173 -20.38 9.74 -28.76
C PRO A 173 -20.53 10.22 -27.32
N GLY A 174 -19.42 10.28 -26.57
CA GLY A 174 -19.48 10.53 -25.14
C GLY A 174 -18.16 10.34 -24.40
N ILE A 175 -18.25 10.43 -23.07
CA ILE A 175 -17.14 10.19 -22.15
C ILE A 175 -17.30 8.79 -21.57
N TYR A 176 -16.23 8.00 -21.67
CA TYR A 176 -16.13 6.65 -21.16
C TYR A 176 -14.88 6.52 -20.28
N PHE A 177 -14.84 5.47 -19.49
CA PHE A 177 -13.64 5.02 -18.78
C PHE A 177 -13.21 3.67 -19.32
N ILE A 178 -11.93 3.59 -19.67
CA ILE A 178 -11.28 2.35 -20.07
C ILE A 178 -10.37 1.90 -18.93
N THR A 179 -10.60 0.67 -18.48
CA THR A 179 -9.93 0.07 -17.35
C THR A 179 -9.19 -1.19 -17.79
N VAL A 180 -7.89 -1.24 -17.51
CA VAL A 180 -7.03 -2.37 -17.86
C VAL A 180 -6.64 -3.13 -16.60
N PHE A 181 -6.88 -4.44 -16.60
CA PHE A 181 -6.44 -5.36 -15.57
C PHE A 181 -5.38 -6.31 -16.13
N ASN A 182 -4.35 -6.58 -15.34
CA ASN A 182 -3.37 -7.63 -15.63
C ASN A 182 -3.40 -8.65 -14.47
N ASN A 183 -3.64 -9.92 -14.79
CA ASN A 183 -3.74 -10.99 -13.79
C ASN A 183 -4.72 -10.65 -12.64
N GLY A 184 -5.85 -10.03 -12.99
CA GLY A 184 -6.88 -9.59 -12.05
C GLY A 184 -6.53 -8.32 -11.25
N LYS A 185 -5.31 -7.79 -11.35
CA LYS A 185 -4.92 -6.51 -10.71
C LYS A 185 -5.20 -5.34 -11.64
N LEU A 186 -5.84 -4.30 -11.12
CA LEU A 186 -6.02 -3.03 -11.83
C LEU A 186 -4.66 -2.44 -12.19
N LYS A 187 -4.49 -2.00 -13.44
CA LYS A 187 -3.25 -1.39 -13.94
C LYS A 187 -3.42 -0.01 -14.54
N LEU A 188 -4.56 0.27 -15.15
CA LEU A 188 -4.84 1.58 -15.72
C LEU A 188 -6.33 1.84 -15.64
N THR A 189 -6.71 3.08 -15.29
CA THR A 189 -8.02 3.62 -15.62
C THR A 189 -7.81 4.96 -16.30
N GLU A 190 -8.25 5.09 -17.54
CA GLU A 190 -8.14 6.33 -18.31
C GLU A 190 -9.50 6.79 -18.82
N LYS A 191 -9.65 8.11 -18.93
CA LYS A 191 -10.81 8.73 -19.58
C LYS A 191 -10.66 8.61 -21.10
N LEU A 192 -11.63 8.01 -21.76
CA LEU A 192 -11.73 7.91 -23.22
C LEU A 192 -12.86 8.80 -23.74
N ILE A 193 -12.57 9.62 -24.75
CA ILE A 193 -13.57 10.45 -25.44
C ILE A 193 -13.87 9.82 -26.79
N ILE A 194 -15.13 9.46 -27.05
CA ILE A 194 -15.59 8.92 -28.34
C ILE A 194 -16.36 10.01 -29.08
N ARG A 195 -16.08 10.19 -30.39
CA ARG A 195 -16.66 11.23 -31.25
C ARG A 195 -17.34 10.66 -32.49
#